data_AF-A0AAP2PBT7-F1
#
_entry.id   AF-A0AAP2PBT7-F1
#
_cell.length_a   1.000
_cell.length_b   1.000
_cell.length_c   1.000
_cell.angle_alpha   90.00
_cell.angle_beta   90.00
_cell.angle_gamma   90.00
#
_symmetry.space_group_name_H-M   'P 1'
#
loop_
_entity.id
_entity.type
_entity.pdbx_description
1 polymer ?
#
loop_
_entity_poly.entity_id
_entity_poly.type
_entity_poly.pdbx_seq_one_letter_code
_entity_poly.pdbx_strand_id
1 'polypeptide(L)'
;MYAKLRDTLRIGPWLILALIMTTAVGMLYPHQLGLLLWSLAKLSWGAYLGYWIDRSLFPYARPGAFTVSNTNGLQSVALLMLRRAIIIAAALIALGLGV
;
A
#
# COMPACT_ATOMS: atom_id res chain seq x y z
N MET A 1 -8.40 -12.82 19.42
CA MET A 1 -7.60 -13.64 18.48
C MET A 1 -8.38 -14.04 17.23
N TYR A 2 -9.60 -14.57 17.34
CA TYR A 2 -10.45 -14.97 16.21
C TYR A 2 -10.83 -13.85 15.22
N ALA A 3 -11.08 -12.63 15.71
CA ALA A 3 -11.42 -11.49 14.85
C ALA A 3 -10.24 -11.06 13.94
N LYS A 4 -9.01 -11.10 14.47
CA LYS A 4 -7.78 -10.74 13.74
C LYS A 4 -7.50 -11.72 12.59
N LEU A 5 -7.73 -13.02 12.82
CA LEU A 5 -7.63 -14.06 11.79
C LEU A 5 -8.66 -13.87 10.67
N ARG A 6 -9.90 -13.51 11.00
CA ARG A 6 -10.96 -13.27 10.01
C ARG A 6 -10.67 -12.06 9.13
N ASP A 7 -10.14 -10.98 9.69
CA ASP A 7 -9.76 -9.79 8.91
C ASP A 7 -8.57 -10.04 7.99
N THR A 8 -7.56 -10.80 8.43
CA THR A 8 -6.45 -11.22 7.56
C THR A 8 -6.92 -12.14 6.42
N LEU A 9 -7.92 -13.00 6.68
CA LEU A 9 -8.46 -13.91 5.67
C LEU A 9 -9.30 -13.22 4.58
N ARG A 10 -9.76 -11.97 4.79
CA ARG A 10 -10.58 -11.24 3.79
C ARG A 10 -9.85 -10.92 2.49
N ILE A 11 -8.53 -10.77 2.56
CA ILE A 11 -7.66 -10.57 1.39
C ILE A 11 -7.32 -11.90 0.70
N GLY A 12 -7.50 -13.04 1.39
CA GLY A 12 -7.17 -14.38 0.90
C GLY A 12 -7.76 -14.71 -0.48
N PRO A 13 -9.07 -14.50 -0.73
CA PRO A 13 -9.67 -14.78 -2.03
C PRO A 13 -9.04 -14.00 -3.19
N TRP A 14 -8.71 -12.72 -2.96
CA TRP A 14 -8.08 -11.86 -3.96
C TRP A 14 -6.65 -12.27 -4.27
N LEU A 15 -5.90 -12.68 -3.25
CA LEU A 15 -4.54 -13.20 -3.42
C LEU A 15 -4.53 -14.52 -4.20
N ILE A 16 -5.46 -15.43 -3.89
CA ILE A 16 -5.61 -16.71 -4.61
C ILE A 16 -5.92 -16.45 -6.08
N LEU A 17 -6.88 -15.57 -6.38
CA LEU A 17 -7.23 -15.21 -7.76
C LEU A 17 -6.04 -14.60 -8.51
N ALA A 18 -5.30 -13.69 -7.87
CA ALA A 18 -4.10 -13.08 -8.47
C ALA A 18 -3.02 -14.12 -8.80
N LEU A 19 -2.80 -15.11 -7.94
CA LEU A 19 -1.87 -16.20 -8.19
C LEU A 19 -2.32 -17.06 -9.37
N ILE A 20 -3.60 -17.46 -9.42
CA ILE A 20 -4.16 -18.25 -10.53
C ILE A 20 -3.95 -17.52 -11.86
N MET A 21 -4.31 -16.24 -11.92
CA MET A 21 -4.16 -15.44 -13.14
C MET A 21 -2.70 -15.28 -13.55
N THR A 22 -1.80 -15.02 -12.58
CA THR A 22 -0.35 -14.90 -12.84
C THR A 22 0.23 -16.21 -13.37
N THR A 23 -0.19 -17.37 -12.81
CA THR A 23 0.23 -18.68 -13.32
C THR A 23 -0.28 -18.96 -14.72
N ALA A 24 -1.54 -18.63 -15.03
CA ALA A 24 -2.11 -18.80 -16.36
C ALA A 24 -1.36 -17.95 -17.41
N VAL A 25 -1.07 -16.68 -17.11
CA VAL A 25 -0.26 -15.80 -17.97
C VAL A 25 1.15 -16.35 -18.13
N GLY A 26 1.76 -16.87 -17.07
CA GLY A 26 3.09 -17.47 -17.12
C GLY A 26 3.20 -18.70 -18.04
N MET A 27 2.15 -19.52 -18.11
CA MET A 27 2.10 -20.68 -18.99
C MET A 27 1.84 -20.31 -20.46
N LEU A 28 1.00 -19.29 -20.71
CA LEU A 28 0.66 -18.84 -22.06
C LEU A 28 1.74 -17.92 -22.68
N TYR A 29 2.30 -17.01 -21.88
CA TYR A 29 3.22 -15.96 -22.31
C TYR A 29 4.36 -15.76 -21.29
N PRO A 30 5.38 -16.64 -21.28
CA PRO A 30 6.42 -16.63 -20.26
C PRO A 30 7.23 -15.32 -20.22
N HIS A 31 7.34 -14.61 -21.35
CA HIS A 31 8.02 -13.31 -21.43
C HIS A 31 7.32 -12.21 -20.61
N GLN A 32 6.01 -12.31 -20.36
CA GLN A 32 5.25 -11.28 -19.64
C GLN A 32 5.47 -11.33 -18.12
N LEU A 33 5.95 -12.45 -17.58
CA LEU A 33 6.29 -12.56 -16.16
C LEU A 33 7.43 -11.59 -15.78
N GLY A 34 8.40 -11.39 -16.67
CA GLY A 34 9.47 -10.41 -16.47
C GLY A 34 8.94 -8.97 -16.41
N LEU A 35 7.99 -8.63 -17.27
CA LEU A 35 7.34 -7.32 -17.28
C LEU A 35 6.48 -7.08 -16.03
N LEU A 36 5.78 -8.11 -15.58
CA LEU A 36 5.01 -8.07 -14.33
C LEU A 36 5.93 -7.89 -13.13
N LEU A 37 7.04 -8.63 -13.07
CA LEU A 37 8.04 -8.49 -12.00
C LEU A 37 8.67 -7.09 -11.99
N TRP A 38 9.01 -6.56 -13.17
CA TRP A 38 9.51 -5.20 -13.32
C TRP A 38 8.50 -4.17 -12.80
N SER A 39 7.23 -4.32 -13.15
CA SER A 39 6.17 -3.43 -12.71
C SER A 39 5.94 -3.48 -11.20
N LEU A 40 5.93 -4.68 -10.61
CA LEU A 40 5.82 -4.88 -9.15
C LEU A 40 7.04 -4.32 -8.39
N ALA A 41 8.24 -4.43 -8.97
CA ALA A 41 9.44 -3.85 -8.38
C ALA A 41 9.31 -2.32 -8.30
N LYS A 42 8.87 -1.65 -9.38
CA LYS A 42 8.61 -0.20 -9.38
C LYS A 42 7.57 0.20 -8.33
N LEU A 43 6.46 -0.54 -8.25
CA LEU A 43 5.42 -0.27 -7.24
C LEU A 43 5.95 -0.44 -5.80
N SER A 44 6.76 -1.47 -5.55
CA SER A 44 7.36 -1.71 -4.22
C SER A 44 8.30 -0.57 -3.82
N TRP A 45 9.14 -0.12 -4.75
CA TRP A 45 9.99 1.07 -4.54
C TRP A 45 9.17 2.34 -4.34
N GLY A 46 8.05 2.51 -5.05
CA GLY A 46 7.14 3.65 -4.88
C GLY A 46 6.47 3.70 -3.52
N ALA A 47 5.99 2.55 -3.03
CA ALA A 47 5.44 2.43 -1.69
C ALA A 47 6.50 2.78 -0.62
N TYR A 48 7.71 2.26 -0.77
CA TYR A 48 8.84 2.56 0.12
C TYR A 48 9.15 4.07 0.13
N LEU A 49 9.36 4.66 -1.05
CA LEU A 49 9.67 6.09 -1.17
C LEU A 49 8.54 6.97 -0.64
N GLY A 50 7.28 6.69 -0.99
CA GLY A 50 6.13 7.45 -0.51
C GLY A 50 6.02 7.43 1.02
N TYR A 51 6.29 6.29 1.66
CA TYR A 51 6.35 6.21 3.12
C TYR A 51 7.48 7.05 3.71
N TRP A 52 8.68 7.00 3.13
CA TRP A 52 9.82 7.80 3.59
C TRP A 52 9.61 9.31 3.38
N ILE A 53 8.98 9.71 2.28
CA ILE A 53 8.62 11.10 2.00
C ILE A 53 7.67 11.63 3.07
N ASP A 54 6.59 10.90 3.40
CA ASP A 54 5.69 11.29 4.50
C ASP A 54 6.46 11.47 5.83
N ARG A 55 7.42 10.59 6.11
CA ARG A 55 8.21 10.65 7.35
C ARG A 55 9.20 11.82 7.40
N SER A 56 9.79 12.19 6.27
CA SER A 56 10.73 13.31 6.16
C SER A 56 10.02 14.67 6.18
N LEU A 57 8.86 14.78 5.52
CA LEU A 57 8.11 16.04 5.44
C LEU A 57 7.41 16.39 6.75
N PHE A 58 6.99 15.39 7.54
CA PHE A 58 6.22 15.59 8.76
C PHE A 58 6.79 14.87 9.99
N PRO A 59 7.96 15.29 10.51
CA PRO A 59 8.55 14.69 11.71
C PRO A 59 7.65 14.78 12.94
N TYR A 60 6.93 15.90 13.08
CA TYR A 60 6.17 16.30 14.28
C TYR A 60 4.74 15.77 14.32
N ALA A 61 4.16 15.41 13.17
CA ALA A 61 2.74 15.07 13.04
C ALA A 61 2.53 13.56 12.84
N ARG A 62 3.23 12.73 13.62
CA ARG A 62 3.12 11.28 13.52
C ARG A 62 1.81 10.81 14.15
N PRO A 63 0.98 9.99 13.45
CA PRO A 63 -0.29 9.50 13.99
C PRO A 63 -0.17 8.80 15.35
N GLY A 64 0.94 8.11 15.61
CA GLY A 64 1.19 7.41 16.88
C GLY A 64 1.69 8.28 18.04
N ALA A 65 1.98 9.57 17.80
CA ALA A 65 2.41 10.51 18.84
C ALA A 65 1.23 11.23 19.50
N PHE A 66 0.02 11.15 18.92
CA PHE A 66 -1.17 11.80 19.46
C PHE A 66 -1.93 10.85 20.39
N THR A 67 -2.05 11.21 21.67
CA THR A 67 -2.92 10.52 22.62
C THR A 67 -4.37 10.85 22.27
N VAL A 68 -5.13 9.83 21.88
CA VAL A 68 -6.56 9.95 21.57
C VAL A 68 -7.34 10.07 22.87
N SER A 69 -7.41 11.27 23.44
CA SER A 69 -8.18 11.55 24.67
C SER A 69 -9.54 12.19 24.41
N ASN A 70 -9.85 12.60 23.17
CA ASN A 70 -11.09 13.32 22.85
C ASN A 70 -11.57 13.04 21.41
N THR A 71 -12.86 13.25 21.12
CA THR A 71 -13.48 13.03 19.80
C THR A 71 -12.82 13.86 18.68
N ASN A 72 -12.36 15.06 19.01
CA ASN A 72 -11.60 15.92 18.09
C ASN A 72 -10.23 15.31 17.71
N GLY A 73 -9.59 14.58 18.64
CA GLY A 73 -8.31 13.91 18.38
C GLY A 73 -8.43 12.75 17.38
N LEU A 74 -9.58 12.06 17.34
CA LEU A 74 -9.87 11.02 16.35
C LEU A 74 -9.94 11.60 14.93
N GLN A 75 -10.58 12.76 14.76
CA GLN A 75 -10.67 13.44 13.47
C GLN A 75 -9.30 13.92 12.98
N SER A 76 -8.45 14.42 13.89
CA SER A 76 -7.08 14.81 13.57
C SER A 76 -6.24 13.61 13.12
N VAL A 77 -6.34 12.47 13.82
CA VAL A 77 -5.65 11.23 13.44
C VAL A 77 -6.14 10.71 12.08
N ALA A 78 -7.45 10.77 11.81
CA ALA A 78 -8.00 10.38 10.51
C ALA A 78 -7.45 11.25 9.36
N LEU A 79 -7.34 12.57 9.57
CA LEU A 79 -6.78 13.49 8.57
C LEU A 79 -5.28 13.23 8.32
N LEU A 80 -4.52 12.92 9.38
CA LEU A 80 -3.11 12.53 9.26
C LEU A 80 -2.93 11.21 8.49
N MET A 81 -3.82 10.25 8.71
CA MET A 81 -3.84 8.99 7.94
C MET A 81 -4.22 9.23 6.48
N LEU A 82 -5.16 10.13 6.20
CA LEU A 82 -5.54 10.52 4.85
C LEU A 82 -4.37 11.16 4.10
N ARG A 83 -3.64 12.09 4.71
CA ARG A 83 -2.45 12.71 4.12
C ARG A 83 -1.41 11.66 3.73
N ARG A 84 -1.10 10.73 4.64
CA ARG A 84 -0.16 9.63 4.36
C ARG A 84 -0.65 8.77 3.21
N ALA A 85 -1.95 8.44 3.17
CA ALA A 85 -2.53 7.67 2.08
C ALA A 85 -2.40 8.39 0.73
N ILE A 86 -2.64 9.71 0.68
CA ILE A 86 -2.53 10.52 -0.54
C ILE A 86 -1.07 10.59 -1.03
N ILE A 87 -0.10 10.79 -0.15
CA ILE A 87 1.32 10.85 -0.53
C ILE A 87 1.80 9.51 -1.09
N ILE A 88 1.43 8.39 -0.44
CA ILE A 88 1.79 7.05 -0.91
C ILE A 88 1.09 6.74 -2.24
N ALA A 89 -0.20 7.09 -2.38
CA ALA A 89 -0.95 6.91 -3.61
C ALA A 89 -0.34 7.72 -4.77
N ALA A 90 0.04 8.98 -4.52
CA ALA A 90 0.68 9.83 -5.52
C ALA A 90 2.04 9.24 -5.97
N ALA A 91 2.85 8.73 -5.04
CA ALA A 91 4.12 8.08 -5.37
C ALA A 91 3.92 6.80 -6.20
N LEU A 92 2.93 5.98 -5.85
CA LEU A 92 2.58 4.77 -6.58
C LEU A 92 2.04 5.07 -7.98
N ILE A 93 1.17 6.07 -8.12
CA ILE A 93 0.64 6.50 -9.42
C ILE A 93 1.76 7.06 -10.30
N ALA A 94 2.65 7.90 -9.75
CA ALA A 94 3.77 8.45 -10.50
C ALA A 94 4.71 7.36 -11.05
N LEU A 95 5.06 6.35 -10.24
CA LEU A 95 5.89 5.23 -10.71
C LEU A 95 5.12 4.22 -11.58
N GLY A 96 3.81 4.09 -11.38
CA GLY A 96 2.94 3.26 -12.20
C GLY A 96 2.70 3.83 -13.60
N LEU A 97 2.62 5.16 -13.72
CA LEU A 97 2.45 5.87 -15.00
C LEU A 97 3.77 6.06 -15.76
N GLY A 98 4.92 6.02 -15.09
CA GLY A 98 6.24 5.99 -15.74
C GLY A 98 6.55 4.65 -16.42
N VAL A 99 5.61 4.13 -17.20
CA VAL A 99 5.78 2.98 -18.10
C VAL A 99 6.72 3.33 -19.24
#